data_AF-A0A932YRM9-F1
#
_entry.id   AF-A0A932YRM9-F1
#
_cell.length_a   1.000
_cell.length_b   1.000
_cell.length_c   1.000
_cell.angle_alpha   90.00
_cell.angle_beta   90.00
_cell.angle_gamma   90.00
#
_symmetry.space_group_name_H-M   'P 1'
#
loop_
_entity.id
_entity.type
_entity.pdbx_description
1 polymer ?
#
loop_
_entity_poly.entity_id
_entity_poly.type
_entity_poly.pdbx_seq_one_letter_code
_entity_poly.pdbx_strand_id
1 'polypeptide(L)'
;MKYNQYQVHTKVWLYPGMAGWHFVSIPQGISEDIKNHFGDMKRGWGSLPVKVTIDVTSWKTSIFPDKKAGGYLLPLKADVRKKEGIVADDKIELLLEIII
;
A
#
# COMPACT_ATOMS: atom_id res chain seq x y z
N MET A 1 12.57 18.72 1.02
CA MET A 1 11.95 17.57 1.70
C MET A 1 10.95 16.95 0.74
N LYS A 2 10.99 15.63 0.51
CA LYS A 2 10.08 14.95 -0.40
C LYS A 2 8.76 14.66 0.33
N TYR A 3 7.77 15.53 0.15
CA TYR A 3 6.44 15.43 0.78
C TYR A 3 5.58 14.27 0.25
N ASN A 4 6.13 13.40 -0.60
CA ASN A 4 5.43 12.30 -1.23
C ASN A 4 5.93 10.91 -0.80
N GLN A 5 6.82 10.83 0.20
CA GLN A 5 7.41 9.58 0.67
C GLN A 5 7.01 9.28 2.13
N TYR A 6 6.59 8.05 2.39
CA TYR A 6 6.07 7.61 3.68
C TYR A 6 6.67 6.26 4.07
N GLN A 7 7.20 6.19 5.29
CA GLN A 7 7.58 4.92 5.92
C GLN A 7 6.34 4.33 6.60
N VAL A 8 5.93 3.15 6.18
CA VAL A 8 4.69 2.51 6.60
C VAL A 8 5.01 1.21 7.33
N HIS A 9 4.59 1.14 8.59
CA HIS A 9 4.60 -0.08 9.38
C HIS A 9 3.19 -0.65 9.43
N THR A 10 3.02 -1.90 9.01
CA THR A 10 1.69 -2.47 8.83
C THR A 10 1.73 -3.99 8.94
N LYS A 11 0.54 -4.60 9.00
CA LYS A 11 0.36 -6.06 9.06
C LYS A 11 -0.25 -6.55 7.77
N VAL A 12 0.35 -7.60 7.20
CA VAL A 12 -0.15 -8.27 6.00
C VAL A 12 -1.40 -9.06 6.37
N TRP A 13 -2.45 -8.92 5.58
CA TRP A 13 -3.69 -9.67 5.76
C TRP A 13 -4.12 -10.32 4.45
N LEU A 14 -4.75 -11.49 4.61
CA LEU A 14 -5.27 -12.28 3.51
C LEU A 14 -6.73 -11.86 3.26
N TYR A 15 -7.04 -11.49 2.02
CA TYR A 15 -8.43 -11.23 1.64
C TYR A 15 -9.21 -12.54 1.60
N PRO A 16 -10.41 -12.61 2.21
CA PRO A 16 -11.20 -13.81 2.23
C PRO A 16 -11.70 -14.14 0.82
N GLY A 17 -11.09 -15.15 0.19
CA GLY A 17 -11.46 -15.61 -1.15
C GLY A 17 -10.45 -16.60 -1.72
N MET A 18 -10.86 -17.36 -2.75
CA MET A 18 -10.03 -18.43 -3.34
C MET A 18 -8.78 -17.93 -4.07
N ALA A 19 -8.72 -16.65 -4.42
CA ALA A 19 -7.63 -16.08 -5.22
C ALA A 19 -6.36 -15.76 -4.40
N GLY A 20 -6.38 -15.89 -3.06
CA GLY A 20 -5.17 -15.75 -2.25
C GLY A 20 -4.55 -14.34 -2.24
N TRP A 21 -5.36 -13.30 -2.41
CA TRP A 21 -4.88 -11.92 -2.43
C TRP A 21 -4.41 -11.47 -1.05
N HIS A 22 -3.20 -10.90 -1.00
CA HIS A 22 -2.64 -10.32 0.20
C HIS A 22 -2.63 -8.81 0.10
N PHE A 23 -2.93 -8.14 1.20
CA PHE A 23 -3.00 -6.70 1.28
C PHE A 23 -2.33 -6.21 2.54
N VAL A 24 -2.02 -4.92 2.53
CA VAL A 24 -1.73 -4.16 3.75
C VAL A 24 -2.59 -2.91 3.78
N SER A 25 -2.97 -2.50 4.97
CA SER A 25 -3.68 -1.25 5.18
C SER A 25 -2.67 -0.16 5.54
N ILE A 26 -2.80 1.00 4.91
CA ILE A 26 -1.97 2.17 5.22
C ILE A 26 -2.50 2.80 6.52
N PRO A 27 -1.66 3.04 7.54
CA PRO A 27 -2.08 3.63 8.80
C PRO A 27 -2.89 4.90 8.60
N GLN A 28 -3.90 5.12 9.47
CA GLN A 28 -4.88 6.19 9.28
C GLN A 28 -4.23 7.58 9.14
N GLY A 29 -3.29 7.94 10.03
CA GLY A 29 -2.63 9.25 9.94
C GLY A 29 -1.87 9.48 8.63
N ILE A 30 -1.23 8.43 8.09
CA ILE A 30 -0.57 8.49 6.79
C ILE A 30 -1.61 8.59 5.66
N SER A 31 -2.71 7.83 5.76
CA SER A 31 -3.80 7.87 4.79
C SER A 31 -4.47 9.25 4.72
N GLU A 32 -4.67 9.90 5.86
CA GLU A 32 -5.21 11.26 5.96
C GLU A 32 -4.27 12.27 5.32
N ASP A 33 -2.99 12.20 5.63
CA ASP A 33 -1.98 13.06 5.02
C ASP A 33 -1.92 12.91 3.49
N ILE A 34 -1.89 11.66 3.00
CA ILE A 34 -1.94 11.36 1.56
C ILE A 34 -3.21 11.93 0.93
N LYS A 35 -4.37 11.75 1.57
CA LYS A 35 -5.65 12.22 1.05
C LYS A 35 -5.68 13.75 0.97
N ASN A 36 -5.14 14.45 1.97
CA ASN A 36 -5.11 15.90 2.02
C ASN A 36 -4.21 16.51 0.93
N HIS A 37 -3.07 15.87 0.64
CA HIS A 37 -2.11 16.39 -0.33
C HIS A 37 -2.35 15.90 -1.77
N PHE A 38 -2.86 14.68 -1.95
CA PHE A 38 -2.90 14.01 -3.25
C PHE A 38 -4.30 13.50 -3.63
N GLY A 39 -5.31 13.66 -2.78
CA GLY A 39 -6.65 13.10 -2.99
C GLY A 39 -7.34 13.54 -4.29
N ASP A 40 -7.03 14.75 -4.78
CA ASP A 40 -7.57 15.29 -6.03
C ASP A 40 -6.93 14.69 -7.28
N MET A 41 -5.78 14.02 -7.12
CA MET A 41 -5.01 13.39 -8.21
C MET A 41 -5.38 11.92 -8.43
N LYS A 42 -6.43 11.46 -7.74
CA LYS A 42 -6.94 10.09 -7.84
C LYS A 42 -7.37 9.75 -9.28
N ARG A 43 -7.09 8.51 -9.68
CA ARG A 43 -7.44 7.93 -10.98
C ARG A 43 -8.38 6.75 -10.80
N GLY A 44 -9.17 6.44 -11.83
CA GLY A 44 -10.06 5.27 -11.84
C GLY A 44 -10.84 5.14 -10.52
N TRP A 45 -10.88 3.95 -9.94
CA TRP A 45 -11.50 3.55 -8.67
C TRP A 45 -11.04 4.31 -7.38
N GLY A 46 -10.71 5.59 -7.47
CA GLY A 46 -10.17 6.42 -6.38
C GLY A 46 -8.71 6.12 -6.05
N SER A 47 -8.01 5.43 -6.95
CA SER A 47 -6.65 4.94 -6.74
C SER A 47 -5.59 6.03 -6.92
N LEU A 48 -4.46 5.88 -6.21
CA LEU A 48 -3.28 6.72 -6.42
C LEU A 48 -2.09 5.86 -6.87
N PRO A 49 -1.37 6.26 -7.93
CA PRO A 49 -0.17 5.54 -8.37
C PRO A 49 0.96 5.74 -7.36
N VAL A 50 1.61 4.63 -7.00
CA VAL A 50 2.71 4.61 -6.03
C VAL A 50 3.88 3.77 -6.54
N LYS A 51 5.07 4.13 -6.09
CA LYS A 51 6.22 3.24 -6.06
C LYS A 51 6.36 2.73 -4.62
N VAL A 52 6.47 1.42 -4.46
CA VAL A 52 6.66 0.78 -3.16
C VAL A 52 8.02 0.11 -3.15
N THR A 53 8.69 0.19 -2.00
CA THR A 53 9.90 -0.58 -1.70
C THR A 53 9.67 -1.35 -0.41
N ILE A 54 9.91 -2.66 -0.46
CA ILE A 54 10.07 -3.51 0.73
C ILE A 54 11.45 -4.14 0.61
N ASP A 55 12.27 -3.98 1.64
CA ASP A 55 13.67 -4.41 1.65
C ASP A 55 14.41 -3.98 0.37
N VAL A 56 14.75 -4.94 -0.51
CA VAL A 56 15.46 -4.70 -1.77
C VAL A 56 14.54 -4.65 -2.99
N THR A 57 13.27 -5.05 -2.87
CA THR A 57 12.33 -5.09 -3.99
C THR A 57 11.53 -3.80 -4.10
N SER A 58 11.69 -3.11 -5.23
CA SER A 58 10.90 -1.93 -5.61
C SER A 58 9.98 -2.22 -6.79
N TRP A 59 8.74 -1.76 -6.76
CA TRP A 59 7.82 -1.86 -7.90
C TRP A 59 6.81 -0.71 -7.96
N LYS A 60 6.24 -0.49 -9.15
CA LYS A 60 5.12 0.44 -9.35
C LYS A 60 3.78 -0.28 -9.22
N THR A 61 2.84 0.35 -8.54
CA THR A 61 1.47 -0.14 -8.33
C THR A 61 0.55 1.03 -7.95
N SER A 62 -0.58 0.74 -7.31
CA SER A 62 -1.52 1.74 -6.82
C SER A 62 -2.01 1.37 -5.42
N ILE A 63 -2.28 2.39 -4.62
CA ILE A 63 -3.11 2.27 -3.41
C ILE A 63 -4.56 2.58 -3.75
N PHE A 64 -5.48 1.94 -3.04
CA PHE A 64 -6.92 2.03 -3.29
C PHE A 64 -7.66 2.45 -2.03
N PRO A 65 -8.76 3.21 -2.11
CA PRO A 65 -9.53 3.56 -0.92
C PRO A 65 -10.12 2.31 -0.26
N ASP A 66 -9.88 2.15 1.05
CA ASP A 66 -10.52 1.12 1.87
C ASP A 66 -11.80 1.70 2.50
N LYS A 67 -12.95 1.34 1.93
CA LYS A 67 -14.25 1.79 2.44
C LYS A 67 -14.60 1.20 3.81
N LYS A 68 -14.02 0.06 4.18
CA LYS A 68 -14.31 -0.63 5.44
C LYS A 68 -13.42 -0.11 6.56
N ALA A 69 -12.11 -0.05 6.32
CA ALA A 69 -11.14 0.33 7.35
C ALA A 69 -10.95 1.85 7.49
N GLY A 70 -11.36 2.63 6.49
CA GLY A 70 -11.15 4.08 6.48
C GLY A 70 -9.68 4.42 6.23
N GLY A 71 -9.30 4.53 4.95
CA GLY A 71 -7.94 4.88 4.56
C GLY A 71 -7.60 4.36 3.17
N TYR A 72 -6.34 4.03 2.95
CA TYR A 72 -5.88 3.35 1.74
C TYR A 72 -5.42 1.91 2.04
N LEU A 73 -5.60 1.03 1.06
CA LEU A 73 -5.05 -0.32 1.06
C LEU A 73 -4.11 -0.52 -0.13
N LEU A 74 -3.09 -1.34 0.07
CA LEU A 74 -2.09 -1.69 -0.93
C LEU A 74 -2.14 -3.20 -1.21
N PRO A 75 -2.42 -3.64 -2.45
CA PRO A 75 -2.23 -5.04 -2.82
C PRO A 75 -0.75 -5.41 -2.85
N LEU A 76 -0.40 -6.54 -2.23
CA LEU A 76 0.92 -7.14 -2.32
C LEU A 76 0.93 -8.22 -3.41
N LYS A 77 1.69 -7.96 -4.48
CA LYS A 77 1.83 -8.90 -5.60
C LYS A 77 2.48 -10.20 -5.14
N ALA A 78 2.04 -11.31 -5.72
CA ALA A 78 2.53 -12.64 -5.35
C ALA A 78 4.03 -12.83 -5.61
N ASP A 79 4.58 -12.23 -6.67
CA ASP A 79 6.00 -12.27 -7.00
C ASP A 79 6.86 -11.51 -5.99
N VAL A 80 6.42 -10.33 -5.56
CA VAL A 80 7.06 -9.55 -4.49
C VAL A 80 7.08 -10.32 -3.18
N ARG A 81 5.92 -10.86 -2.76
CA ARG A 81 5.83 -11.66 -1.53
C ARG A 81 6.76 -12.86 -1.54
N LYS A 82 6.86 -13.56 -2.67
CA LYS A 82 7.79 -14.69 -2.83
C LYS A 82 9.26 -14.27 -2.73
N LYS A 83 9.63 -13.12 -3.29
CA LYS A 83 11.01 -12.61 -3.24
C LYS A 83 11.44 -12.22 -1.84
N GLU A 84 10.56 -11.53 -1.11
CA GLU A 84 10.86 -11.02 0.24
C GLU A 84 10.40 -11.97 1.36
N GLY A 85 9.91 -13.17 1.03
CA GLY A 85 9.49 -14.16 2.03
C GLY A 85 8.24 -13.78 2.85
N ILE A 86 7.40 -12.89 2.33
CA ILE A 86 6.24 -12.32 3.05
C ILE A 86 5.03 -13.25 3.01
N VAL A 87 4.48 -13.55 4.18
CA VAL A 87 3.24 -14.31 4.36
C VAL A 87 2.13 -13.49 5.02
N ALA A 88 0.94 -14.07 5.13
CA ALA A 88 -0.14 -13.45 5.90
C ALA A 88 0.26 -13.36 7.37
N ASP A 89 -0.26 -12.34 8.05
CA ASP A 89 0.00 -11.99 9.45
C ASP A 89 1.39 -11.42 9.78
N ASP A 90 2.31 -11.36 8.82
CA ASP A 90 3.60 -10.69 9.00
C ASP A 90 3.42 -9.20 9.28
N LYS A 91 4.29 -8.67 10.14
CA LYS A 91 4.50 -7.23 10.28
C LYS A 91 5.64 -6.83 9.38
N ILE A 92 5.36 -5.90 8.48
CA ILE A 92 6.34 -5.41 7.51
C ILE A 92 6.51 -3.90 7.63
N GLU A 93 7.66 -3.45 7.17
CA GLU A 93 7.93 -2.04 6.91
C GLU A 93 8.05 -1.86 5.39
N LEU A 94 7.49 -0.78 4.86
CA LEU A 94 7.61 -0.43 3.46
C LEU A 94 7.80 1.07 3.29
N LEU A 95 8.55 1.45 2.25
CA LEU A 95 8.59 2.83 1.77
C LEU A 95 7.56 2.99 0.65
N LEU A 96 6.66 3.95 0.82
CA LEU A 96 5.62 4.29 -0.14
C LEU A 96 5.88 5.68 -0.70
N GLU A 97 6.03 5.78 -2.02
CA GLU A 97 6.23 7.04 -2.73
C GLU A 97 5.06 7.30 -3.68
N ILE A 98 4.37 8.43 -3.54
CA ILE A 98 3.33 8.86 -4.49
C ILE A 98 4.01 9.30 -5.80
N ILE A 99 3.63 8.68 -6.92
CA ILE A 99 4.19 8.94 -8.26
C ILE A 99 3.10 9.44 -9.23
N ILE A 100 2.71 10.68 -8.99
CA ILE A 100 1.66 11.41 -9.72
C ILE A 100 2.20 12.14 -10.93
#